data_AF-A0A9E3NY01-F1
#
_entry.id   AF-A0A9E3NY01-F1
#
_cell.length_a   1.000
_cell.length_b   1.000
_cell.length_c   1.000
_cell.angle_alpha   90.00
_cell.angle_beta   90.00
_cell.angle_gamma   90.00
#
_symmetry.space_group_name_H-M   'P 1'
#
loop_
_entity.id
_entity.type
_entity.pdbx_description
1 polymer ?
#
loop_
_entity_poly.entity_id
_entity_poly.type
_entity_poly.pdbx_seq_one_letter_code
_entity_poly.pdbx_strand_id
1 'polypeptide(L)'
;MEQELVTTTSEYDRYRGFSCPHEAIDEDFMRRIAATHYRRALRTFVARHGVFLRETGSGVVDLFERWLAEDASSRDFETMWHVAFGKMREVLAQRMGDDEVALSGARVGLRLAEMGREGRFSVKLASPERLRFGRYVLPMGQRIEIAAERDALEATIDHGGERSVLRFERDGEWRQESGPAAFAIPTFDTGARTINLLVPETPEGRDNMEHELVADDEVLATIRSGYRSAFDVLARFAPVYAPFVNRLLRNLVPVQPEPGGYIGGGSLRDNPGVVKLPFAREPVGLAANLGHENAHQHYFLARSAGRIDDGSDTALYYSPFVFADRDLTSIVLTYHAFANEALVLRTCELAGIDDPYAGERAILLRDTLAPLEDLLAKSKALTPMGHAIWEPVATRLAQSFR
;
A
#
# COMPACT_ATOMS: atom_id res chain seq x y z
N MET A 1 38.87 -13.53 -20.85
CA MET A 1 38.31 -14.01 -19.58
C MET A 1 38.33 -12.82 -18.63
N GLU A 2 37.38 -11.91 -18.81
CA GLU A 2 37.15 -10.82 -17.86
C GLU A 2 36.46 -11.43 -16.65
N GLN A 3 37.19 -11.52 -15.54
CA GLN A 3 36.58 -11.77 -14.24
C GLN A 3 35.77 -10.52 -13.89
N GLU A 4 34.45 -10.60 -14.02
CA GLU A 4 33.54 -9.62 -13.44
C GLU A 4 33.82 -9.53 -11.94
N LEU A 5 34.41 -8.41 -11.53
CA LEU A 5 34.42 -7.95 -10.15
C LEU A 5 32.97 -7.72 -9.74
N VAL A 6 32.33 -8.76 -9.19
CA VAL A 6 31.07 -8.61 -8.45
C VAL A 6 31.40 -7.80 -7.21
N THR A 7 31.28 -6.48 -7.32
CA THR A 7 31.32 -5.58 -6.17
C THR A 7 30.15 -5.99 -5.27
N THR A 8 30.45 -6.64 -4.16
CA THR A 8 29.44 -6.99 -3.15
C THR A 8 28.99 -5.69 -2.47
N THR A 9 28.00 -5.01 -3.07
CA THR A 9 27.31 -3.89 -2.44
C THR A 9 26.86 -4.32 -1.05
N SER A 10 27.24 -3.57 -0.01
CA SER A 10 26.92 -3.89 1.37
C SER A 10 25.39 -3.98 1.55
N GLU A 11 24.91 -4.80 2.51
CA GLU A 11 23.47 -4.88 2.78
C GLU A 11 22.89 -3.51 3.13
N TYR A 12 23.63 -2.68 3.87
CA TYR A 12 23.26 -1.31 4.18
C TYR A 12 22.95 -0.50 2.91
N ASP A 13 23.88 -0.51 1.94
CA ASP A 13 23.74 0.25 0.70
C ASP A 13 22.56 -0.21 -0.16
N ARG A 14 22.14 -1.48 -0.04
CA ARG A 14 20.96 -2.00 -0.76
C ARG A 14 19.64 -1.48 -0.21
N TYR A 15 19.59 -1.12 1.08
CA TYR A 15 18.35 -0.72 1.75
C TYR A 15 18.22 0.80 1.97
N ARG A 16 19.29 1.58 1.81
CA ARG A 16 19.25 3.04 2.05
C ARG A 16 18.20 3.79 1.21
N GLY A 17 17.92 3.31 -0.01
CA GLY A 17 16.92 3.89 -0.90
C GLY A 17 15.47 3.79 -0.40
N PHE A 18 15.21 2.95 0.60
CA PHE A 18 13.90 2.86 1.25
C PHE A 18 13.70 3.92 2.35
N SER A 19 14.77 4.61 2.77
CA SER A 19 14.77 5.56 3.90
C SER A 19 14.11 6.91 3.56
N CYS A 20 14.45 7.49 2.42
CA CYS A 20 13.93 8.79 1.99
C CYS A 20 14.21 9.00 0.49
N PRO A 21 13.53 9.95 -0.20
CA PRO A 21 13.73 10.18 -1.63
C PRO A 21 15.11 10.70 -2.04
N HIS A 22 15.92 11.17 -1.09
CA HIS A 22 17.26 11.68 -1.36
C HIS A 22 18.29 10.57 -1.58
N GLU A 23 17.89 9.33 -1.30
CA GLU A 23 18.69 8.14 -1.51
C GLU A 23 18.19 7.38 -2.75
N ALA A 24 19.11 6.99 -3.62
CA ALA A 24 18.76 6.22 -4.79
C ALA A 24 18.23 4.83 -4.38
N ILE A 25 17.10 4.42 -4.95
CA ILE A 25 16.53 3.09 -4.76
C ILE A 25 16.83 2.23 -5.98
N ASP A 26 17.33 1.02 -5.74
CA ASP A 26 17.39 -0.03 -6.77
C ASP A 26 15.98 -0.56 -7.00
N GLU A 27 15.33 -0.09 -8.08
CA GLU A 27 13.95 -0.49 -8.40
C GLU A 27 13.81 -1.98 -8.69
N ASP A 28 14.83 -2.61 -9.27
CA ASP A 28 14.78 -4.04 -9.55
C ASP A 28 14.88 -4.85 -8.26
N PHE A 29 15.72 -4.41 -7.32
CA PHE A 29 15.77 -5.02 -5.99
C PHE A 29 14.45 -4.87 -5.25
N MET A 30 13.86 -3.68 -5.24
CA MET A 30 12.54 -3.42 -4.66
C MET A 30 11.47 -4.36 -5.27
N ARG A 31 11.43 -4.50 -6.60
CA ARG A 31 10.49 -5.39 -7.30
C ARG A 31 10.72 -6.85 -6.92
N ARG A 32 11.98 -7.30 -6.83
CA ARG A 32 12.34 -8.67 -6.41
C ARG A 32 11.90 -8.96 -4.98
N ILE A 33 12.02 -8.00 -4.05
CA ILE A 33 11.56 -8.16 -2.67
C ILE A 33 10.06 -8.46 -2.65
N ALA A 34 9.25 -7.59 -3.27
CA ALA A 34 7.80 -7.78 -3.32
C ALA A 34 7.42 -9.10 -4.00
N ALA A 35 7.99 -9.38 -5.18
CA ALA A 35 7.69 -10.59 -5.94
C ALA A 35 8.03 -11.86 -5.14
N THR A 36 9.20 -11.90 -4.51
CA THR A 36 9.62 -13.05 -3.69
C THR A 36 8.70 -13.25 -2.50
N HIS A 37 8.40 -12.17 -1.77
CA HIS A 37 7.56 -12.20 -0.59
C HIS A 37 6.13 -12.69 -0.90
N TYR A 38 5.47 -12.07 -1.88
CA TYR A 38 4.08 -12.38 -2.19
C TYR A 38 3.91 -13.69 -2.97
N ARG A 39 4.87 -14.13 -3.79
CA ARG A 39 4.85 -15.50 -4.37
C ARG A 39 4.99 -16.56 -3.30
N ARG A 40 5.87 -16.36 -2.32
CA ARG A 40 6.01 -17.26 -1.17
C ARG A 40 4.71 -17.33 -0.35
N ALA A 41 4.09 -16.17 -0.11
CA ALA A 41 2.80 -16.10 0.57
C ALA A 41 1.72 -16.85 -0.22
N LEU A 42 1.60 -16.64 -1.53
CA LEU A 42 0.61 -17.35 -2.35
C LEU A 42 0.87 -18.86 -2.38
N ARG A 43 2.13 -19.32 -2.50
CA ARG A 43 2.46 -20.75 -2.39
C ARG A 43 1.99 -21.35 -1.06
N THR A 44 2.21 -20.61 0.03
CA THR A 44 1.78 -21.05 1.36
C THR A 44 0.26 -21.05 1.49
N PHE A 45 -0.41 -20.06 0.91
CA PHE A 45 -1.87 -19.99 0.84
C PHE A 45 -2.46 -21.18 0.08
N VAL A 46 -1.93 -21.48 -1.12
CA VAL A 46 -2.34 -22.65 -1.92
C VAL A 46 -2.04 -23.96 -1.20
N ALA A 47 -0.85 -24.12 -0.61
CA ALA A 47 -0.49 -25.34 0.10
C ALA A 47 -1.39 -25.59 1.33
N ARG A 48 -1.79 -24.54 2.04
CA ARG A 48 -2.61 -24.64 3.25
C ARG A 48 -4.11 -24.75 2.95
N HIS A 49 -4.60 -24.02 1.95
CA HIS A 49 -6.03 -23.83 1.72
C HIS A 49 -6.53 -24.31 0.34
N GLY A 50 -5.65 -24.84 -0.50
CA GLY A 50 -5.99 -25.25 -1.87
C GLY A 50 -7.01 -26.38 -1.96
N VAL A 51 -7.11 -27.25 -0.95
CA VAL A 51 -8.18 -28.28 -0.89
C VAL A 51 -9.54 -27.61 -0.72
N PHE A 52 -9.68 -26.77 0.30
CA PHE A 52 -10.91 -26.03 0.56
C PHE A 52 -11.34 -25.14 -0.62
N LEU A 53 -10.39 -24.45 -1.29
CA LEU A 53 -10.69 -23.64 -2.47
C LEU A 53 -11.18 -24.47 -3.68
N ARG A 54 -10.73 -25.72 -3.80
CA ARG A 54 -11.24 -26.66 -4.82
C ARG A 54 -12.61 -27.25 -4.46
N GLU A 55 -12.97 -27.29 -3.18
CA GLU A 55 -14.29 -27.74 -2.72
C GLU A 55 -15.35 -26.63 -2.84
N THR A 56 -14.94 -25.38 -2.59
CA THR A 56 -15.82 -24.19 -2.66
C THR A 56 -15.93 -23.58 -4.05
N GLY A 57 -15.14 -24.06 -5.01
CA GLY A 57 -15.03 -23.45 -6.33
C GLY A 57 -14.34 -24.35 -7.35
N SER A 58 -13.99 -23.77 -8.49
CA SER A 58 -13.23 -24.48 -9.53
C SER A 58 -12.22 -23.55 -10.19
N GLY A 59 -11.11 -24.08 -10.70
CA GLY A 59 -10.13 -23.35 -11.52
C GLY A 59 -9.28 -22.28 -10.82
N VAL A 60 -9.66 -21.77 -9.64
CA VAL A 60 -8.92 -20.68 -8.96
C VAL A 60 -7.53 -21.14 -8.50
N VAL A 61 -7.43 -22.37 -7.98
CA VAL A 61 -6.14 -22.93 -7.57
C VAL A 61 -5.26 -23.22 -8.78
N ASP A 62 -5.84 -23.74 -9.87
CA ASP A 62 -5.10 -23.99 -11.11
C ASP A 62 -4.56 -22.68 -11.71
N LEU A 63 -5.33 -21.59 -11.63
CA LEU A 63 -4.89 -20.25 -12.02
C LEU A 63 -3.67 -19.81 -11.19
N PHE A 64 -3.70 -20.02 -9.87
CA PHE A 64 -2.57 -19.68 -8.98
C PHE A 64 -1.34 -20.53 -9.26
N GLU A 65 -1.50 -21.85 -9.41
CA GLU A 65 -0.41 -22.79 -9.68
C GLU A 65 0.25 -22.49 -11.04
N ARG A 66 -0.54 -22.20 -12.08
CA ARG A 66 -0.01 -21.76 -13.39
C ARG A 66 0.82 -20.48 -13.25
N TRP A 67 0.28 -19.45 -12.60
CA TRP A 67 1.02 -18.19 -12.40
C TRP A 67 2.28 -18.35 -11.54
N LEU A 68 2.25 -19.25 -10.56
CA LEU A 68 3.40 -19.58 -9.73
C LEU A 68 4.46 -20.39 -10.48
N ALA A 69 4.10 -21.13 -11.53
CA ALA A 69 5.03 -21.87 -12.38
C ALA A 69 5.76 -20.98 -13.40
N GLU A 70 5.21 -19.81 -13.72
CA GLU A 70 5.89 -18.82 -14.58
C GLU A 70 7.11 -18.18 -13.90
N ASP A 71 8.10 -17.82 -14.71
CA ASP A 71 9.24 -17.04 -14.25
C ASP A 71 8.80 -15.67 -13.72
N ALA A 72 9.43 -15.24 -12.62
CA ALA A 72 9.12 -13.95 -12.03
C ALA A 72 9.46 -12.83 -13.01
N SER A 73 8.47 -12.02 -13.39
CA SER A 73 8.63 -10.92 -14.34
C SER A 73 8.67 -9.57 -13.63
N SER A 74 9.11 -8.51 -14.30
CA SER A 74 9.01 -7.14 -13.76
C SER A 74 7.56 -6.67 -13.55
N ARG A 75 6.57 -7.32 -14.20
CA ARG A 75 5.12 -7.07 -14.04
C ARG A 75 4.54 -7.69 -12.77
N ASP A 76 5.29 -8.57 -12.12
CA ASP A 76 4.89 -9.21 -10.87
C ASP A 76 4.69 -8.18 -9.75
N PHE A 77 5.48 -7.10 -9.75
CA PHE A 77 5.34 -6.03 -8.76
C PHE A 77 3.96 -5.37 -8.82
N GLU A 78 3.54 -4.88 -9.99
CA GLU A 78 2.21 -4.26 -10.11
C GLU A 78 1.11 -5.25 -9.79
N THR A 79 1.26 -6.52 -10.15
CA THR A 79 0.29 -7.57 -9.83
C THR A 79 0.12 -7.76 -8.32
N MET A 80 1.24 -7.89 -7.59
CA MET A 80 1.27 -8.29 -6.18
C MET A 80 1.20 -7.13 -5.19
N TRP A 81 1.58 -5.91 -5.60
CA TRP A 81 1.47 -4.70 -4.79
C TRP A 81 0.01 -4.19 -4.78
N HIS A 82 -0.89 -5.07 -4.33
CA HIS A 82 -2.33 -4.90 -4.35
C HIS A 82 -2.96 -5.48 -3.08
N VAL A 83 -4.00 -4.81 -2.58
CA VAL A 83 -4.72 -5.16 -1.34
C VAL A 83 -5.18 -6.63 -1.28
N ALA A 84 -5.55 -7.23 -2.41
CA ALA A 84 -5.92 -8.65 -2.48
C ALA A 84 -4.82 -9.59 -1.94
N PHE A 85 -3.55 -9.33 -2.27
CA PHE A 85 -2.42 -10.09 -1.75
C PHE A 85 -2.12 -9.77 -0.28
N GLY A 86 -2.43 -8.54 0.13
CA GLY A 86 -2.44 -8.11 1.52
C GLY A 86 -3.41 -8.91 2.40
N LYS A 87 -4.68 -8.98 1.98
CA LYS A 87 -5.74 -9.74 2.66
C LYS A 87 -5.46 -11.25 2.70
N MET A 88 -4.95 -11.81 1.61
CA MET A 88 -4.47 -13.19 1.61
C MET A 88 -3.40 -13.44 2.68
N ARG A 89 -2.46 -12.49 2.88
CA ARG A 89 -1.46 -12.60 3.95
C ARG A 89 -2.07 -12.44 5.34
N GLU A 90 -3.08 -11.60 5.49
CA GLU A 90 -3.83 -11.45 6.75
C GLU A 90 -4.47 -12.78 7.17
N VAL A 91 -5.14 -13.47 6.23
CA VAL A 91 -5.71 -14.82 6.44
C VAL A 91 -4.65 -15.81 6.91
N LEU A 92 -3.46 -15.80 6.28
CA LEU A 92 -2.35 -16.67 6.67
C LEU A 92 -1.80 -16.40 8.07
N ALA A 93 -1.81 -15.14 8.50
CA ALA A 93 -1.25 -14.69 9.77
C ALA A 93 -2.21 -14.89 10.94
N GLN A 94 -3.49 -14.57 10.76
CA GLN A 94 -4.48 -14.54 11.84
C GLN A 94 -5.27 -15.85 12.00
N ARG A 95 -5.04 -16.86 11.15
CA ARG A 95 -5.83 -18.12 11.11
C ARG A 95 -7.33 -17.83 11.01
N MET A 96 -7.69 -16.97 10.05
CA MET A 96 -9.08 -16.63 9.78
C MET A 96 -9.88 -17.86 9.32
N GLY A 97 -11.20 -17.78 9.46
CA GLY A 97 -12.12 -18.86 9.07
C GLY A 97 -12.15 -19.10 7.55
N ASP A 98 -12.77 -20.22 7.18
CA ASP A 98 -12.91 -20.68 5.80
C ASP A 98 -13.61 -19.65 4.88
N ASP A 99 -14.52 -18.85 5.43
CA ASP A 99 -15.22 -17.79 4.69
C ASP A 99 -14.24 -16.73 4.13
N GLU A 100 -13.27 -16.32 4.95
CA GLU A 100 -12.23 -15.35 4.58
C GLU A 100 -11.22 -15.94 3.59
N VAL A 101 -11.01 -17.26 3.65
CA VAL A 101 -10.17 -18.00 2.69
C VAL A 101 -10.79 -17.96 1.30
N ALA A 102 -12.09 -18.27 1.17
CA ALA A 102 -12.81 -18.23 -0.10
C ALA A 102 -12.81 -16.80 -0.67
N LEU A 103 -13.12 -15.81 0.16
CA LEU A 103 -13.13 -14.39 -0.22
C LEU A 103 -11.74 -13.92 -0.70
N SER A 104 -10.68 -14.27 0.03
CA SER A 104 -9.31 -13.94 -0.37
C SER A 104 -8.90 -14.63 -1.66
N GLY A 105 -9.30 -15.89 -1.86
CA GLY A 105 -9.08 -16.61 -3.12
C GLY A 105 -9.75 -15.91 -4.32
N ALA A 106 -11.01 -15.49 -4.17
CA ALA A 106 -11.72 -14.75 -5.21
C ALA A 106 -11.05 -13.41 -5.53
N ARG A 107 -10.63 -12.64 -4.50
CA ARG A 107 -9.93 -11.36 -4.65
C ARG A 107 -8.60 -11.50 -5.40
N VAL A 108 -7.79 -12.51 -5.06
CA VAL A 108 -6.51 -12.76 -5.76
C VAL A 108 -6.76 -13.25 -7.19
N GLY A 109 -7.73 -14.12 -7.41
CA GLY A 109 -8.12 -14.59 -8.75
C GLY A 109 -8.54 -13.44 -9.67
N LEU A 110 -9.40 -12.55 -9.19
CA LEU A 110 -9.80 -11.33 -9.92
C LEU A 110 -8.62 -10.41 -10.21
N ARG A 111 -7.69 -10.24 -9.26
CA ARG A 111 -6.48 -9.44 -9.48
C ARG A 111 -5.60 -10.03 -10.59
N LEU A 112 -5.44 -11.36 -10.63
CA LEU A 112 -4.70 -12.00 -11.71
C LEU A 112 -5.40 -11.81 -13.06
N ALA A 113 -6.72 -11.99 -13.12
CA ALA A 113 -7.50 -11.73 -14.31
C ALA A 113 -7.38 -10.27 -14.80
N GLU A 114 -7.42 -9.30 -13.88
CA GLU A 114 -7.23 -7.88 -14.19
C GLU A 114 -5.87 -7.61 -14.84
N MET A 115 -4.83 -8.32 -14.42
CA MET A 115 -3.48 -8.24 -14.98
C MET A 115 -3.31 -9.03 -16.29
N GLY A 116 -4.42 -9.49 -16.88
CA GLY A 116 -4.46 -10.20 -18.16
C GLY A 116 -4.13 -11.69 -18.06
N ARG A 117 -4.27 -12.31 -16.88
CA ARG A 117 -4.10 -13.76 -16.74
C ARG A 117 -5.37 -14.48 -17.20
N GLU A 118 -5.19 -15.32 -18.20
CA GLU A 118 -6.27 -16.06 -18.83
C GLU A 118 -6.69 -17.26 -17.99
N GLY A 119 -7.98 -17.60 -18.07
CA GLY A 119 -8.53 -18.79 -17.46
C GLY A 119 -9.99 -18.64 -17.05
N ARG A 120 -10.54 -19.74 -16.58
CA ARG A 120 -11.88 -19.79 -15.99
C ARG A 120 -11.78 -20.24 -14.55
N PHE A 121 -12.50 -19.56 -13.66
CA PHE A 121 -12.62 -19.98 -12.28
C PHE A 121 -13.98 -19.62 -11.71
N SER A 122 -14.39 -20.33 -10.66
CA SER A 122 -15.56 -19.98 -9.86
C SER A 122 -15.23 -20.12 -8.39
N VAL A 123 -15.87 -19.29 -7.56
CA VAL A 123 -15.77 -19.35 -6.10
C VAL A 123 -17.16 -19.12 -5.51
N LYS A 124 -17.57 -19.99 -4.59
CA LYS A 124 -18.74 -19.81 -3.73
C LYS A 124 -18.29 -19.20 -2.39
N LEU A 125 -18.94 -18.12 -2.01
CA LEU A 125 -18.73 -17.41 -0.75
C LEU A 125 -19.79 -17.83 0.26
N ALA A 126 -19.47 -17.71 1.54
CA ALA A 126 -20.41 -18.04 2.62
C ALA A 126 -21.53 -17.00 2.74
N SER A 127 -21.15 -15.72 2.75
CA SER A 127 -22.05 -14.56 2.68
C SER A 127 -22.00 -13.90 1.30
N PRO A 128 -23.06 -13.17 0.90
CA PRO A 128 -22.99 -12.31 -0.27
C PRO A 128 -21.98 -11.18 -0.05
N GLU A 129 -21.01 -11.04 -0.94
CA GLU A 129 -19.97 -10.04 -0.84
C GLU A 129 -19.86 -9.19 -2.11
N ARG A 130 -19.29 -8.00 -1.98
CA ARG A 130 -18.83 -7.20 -3.11
C ARG A 130 -17.37 -7.50 -3.39
N LEU A 131 -17.04 -7.67 -4.66
CA LEU A 131 -15.68 -7.91 -5.12
C LEU A 131 -15.22 -6.77 -6.03
N ARG A 132 -13.92 -6.54 -6.07
CA ARG A 132 -13.30 -5.51 -6.89
C ARG A 132 -12.60 -6.14 -8.10
N PHE A 133 -12.82 -5.55 -9.28
CA PHE A 133 -12.11 -5.85 -10.52
C PHE A 133 -11.58 -4.53 -11.11
N GLY A 134 -10.26 -4.30 -11.04
CA GLY A 134 -9.67 -3.03 -11.46
C GLY A 134 -10.25 -1.84 -10.71
N ARG A 135 -10.88 -0.92 -11.44
CA ARG A 135 -11.57 0.25 -10.87
C ARG A 135 -13.07 0.03 -10.66
N TYR A 136 -13.56 -1.20 -10.77
CA TYR A 136 -14.98 -1.52 -10.67
C TYR A 136 -15.25 -2.35 -9.41
N VAL A 137 -16.28 -1.98 -8.67
CA VAL A 137 -16.89 -2.82 -7.64
C VAL A 137 -18.08 -3.53 -8.26
N LEU A 138 -17.98 -4.86 -8.29
CA LEU A 138 -18.99 -5.73 -8.85
C LEU A 138 -20.24 -5.74 -7.95
N PRO A 139 -21.43 -6.06 -8.53
CA PRO A 139 -22.63 -6.34 -7.76
C PRO A 139 -22.38 -7.37 -6.65
N MET A 140 -23.16 -7.27 -5.57
CA MET A 140 -23.08 -8.20 -4.46
C MET A 140 -23.45 -9.61 -4.92
N GLY A 141 -22.66 -10.61 -4.54
CA GLY A 141 -22.83 -11.99 -4.99
C GLY A 141 -22.35 -13.03 -4.00
N GLN A 142 -22.99 -14.20 -4.02
CA GLN A 142 -22.63 -15.36 -3.19
C GLN A 142 -21.86 -16.41 -3.99
N ARG A 143 -21.94 -16.36 -5.32
CA ARG A 143 -21.11 -17.15 -6.23
C ARG A 143 -20.66 -16.23 -7.36
N ILE A 144 -19.38 -16.32 -7.68
CA ILE A 144 -18.78 -15.61 -8.81
C ILE A 144 -18.13 -16.62 -9.75
N GLU A 145 -18.39 -16.48 -11.04
CA GLU A 145 -17.74 -17.23 -12.11
C GLU A 145 -17.09 -16.24 -13.06
N ILE A 146 -15.79 -16.41 -13.29
CA ILE A 146 -14.97 -15.55 -14.13
C ILE A 146 -14.48 -16.36 -15.32
N ALA A 147 -14.66 -15.81 -16.51
CA ALA A 147 -13.97 -16.21 -17.72
C ALA A 147 -13.12 -15.03 -18.20
N ALA A 148 -11.81 -15.13 -17.98
CA ALA A 148 -10.85 -14.11 -18.34
C ALA A 148 -10.06 -14.54 -19.57
N GLU A 149 -10.03 -13.66 -20.57
CA GLU A 149 -9.09 -13.66 -21.68
C GLU A 149 -8.12 -12.49 -21.48
N ARG A 150 -7.14 -12.34 -22.37
CA ARG A 150 -6.11 -11.30 -22.22
C ARG A 150 -6.71 -9.90 -22.07
N ASP A 151 -7.66 -9.55 -22.94
CA ASP A 151 -8.23 -8.20 -23.06
C ASP A 151 -9.77 -8.18 -22.93
N ALA A 152 -10.36 -9.29 -22.46
CA ALA A 152 -11.78 -9.42 -22.21
C ALA A 152 -12.05 -10.22 -20.93
N LEU A 153 -13.13 -9.88 -20.21
CA LEU A 153 -13.55 -10.61 -19.03
C LEU A 153 -15.08 -10.69 -18.96
N GLU A 154 -15.61 -11.90 -18.78
CA GLU A 154 -17.00 -12.12 -18.43
C GLU A 154 -17.09 -12.55 -16.95
N ALA A 155 -17.89 -11.83 -16.18
CA ALA A 155 -18.20 -12.14 -14.79
C ALA A 155 -19.68 -12.52 -14.66
N THR A 156 -19.95 -13.78 -14.30
CA THR A 156 -21.26 -14.20 -13.83
C THR A 156 -21.31 -14.08 -12.32
N ILE A 157 -22.35 -13.44 -11.79
CA ILE A 157 -22.56 -13.25 -10.35
C ILE A 157 -23.95 -13.76 -9.99
N ASP A 158 -24.03 -14.70 -9.05
CA ASP A 158 -25.29 -15.20 -8.53
C ASP A 158 -25.55 -14.64 -7.11
N HIS A 159 -26.75 -14.10 -6.88
CA HIS A 159 -27.22 -13.61 -5.59
C HIS A 159 -28.69 -13.98 -5.38
N GLY A 160 -29.00 -14.78 -4.36
CA GLY A 160 -30.39 -15.13 -4.04
C GLY A 160 -31.14 -15.87 -5.17
N GLY A 161 -30.43 -16.53 -6.08
CA GLY A 161 -31.00 -17.18 -7.27
C GLY A 161 -31.11 -16.28 -8.50
N GLU A 162 -30.85 -14.98 -8.37
CA GLU A 162 -30.72 -14.07 -9.50
C GLU A 162 -29.30 -14.14 -10.07
N ARG A 163 -29.21 -14.25 -11.39
CA ARG A 163 -27.94 -14.34 -12.13
C ARG A 163 -27.71 -13.07 -12.94
N SER A 164 -26.59 -12.41 -12.69
CA SER A 164 -26.12 -11.25 -13.43
C SER A 164 -24.88 -11.59 -14.26
N VAL A 165 -24.81 -11.11 -15.50
CA VAL A 165 -23.63 -11.28 -16.35
C VAL A 165 -23.09 -9.90 -16.71
N LEU A 166 -21.83 -9.64 -16.37
CA LEU A 166 -21.10 -8.42 -16.71
C LEU A 166 -20.01 -8.77 -17.70
N ARG A 167 -19.78 -7.90 -18.68
CA ARG A 167 -18.66 -8.03 -19.62
C ARG A 167 -17.79 -6.80 -19.56
N PHE A 168 -16.49 -7.03 -19.59
CA PHE A 168 -15.46 -6.01 -19.61
C PHE A 168 -14.52 -6.24 -20.79
N GLU A 169 -14.06 -5.14 -21.38
CA GLU A 169 -13.03 -5.13 -22.41
C GLU A 169 -11.90 -4.21 -21.98
N ARG A 170 -10.70 -4.44 -22.52
CA ARG A 170 -9.51 -3.64 -22.24
C ARG A 170 -8.93 -3.06 -23.53
N ASP A 171 -9.03 -1.74 -23.66
CA ASP A 171 -8.28 -0.94 -24.62
C ASP A 171 -7.47 0.10 -23.84
N GLY A 172 -6.28 -0.29 -23.41
CA GLY A 172 -5.45 0.43 -22.43
C GLY A 172 -5.95 0.27 -20.99
N GLU A 173 -7.21 0.61 -20.72
CA GLU A 173 -7.88 0.43 -19.43
C GLU A 173 -9.10 -0.48 -19.54
N TRP A 174 -9.42 -1.21 -18.46
CA TRP A 174 -10.65 -1.99 -18.38
C TRP A 174 -11.88 -1.07 -18.42
N ARG A 175 -12.87 -1.44 -19.22
CA ARG A 175 -14.17 -0.78 -19.35
C ARG A 175 -15.28 -1.82 -19.28
N GLN A 176 -16.39 -1.47 -18.63
CA GLN A 176 -17.57 -2.31 -18.65
C GLN A 176 -18.34 -2.09 -19.96
N GLU A 177 -18.55 -3.15 -20.73
CA GLU A 177 -19.27 -3.14 -22.00
C GLU A 177 -20.77 -3.44 -21.82
N SER A 178 -21.12 -4.39 -20.95
CA SER A 178 -22.52 -4.78 -20.73
C SER A 178 -22.79 -5.36 -19.34
N GLY A 179 -24.08 -5.54 -19.02
CA GLY A 179 -24.57 -6.07 -17.75
C GLY A 179 -25.09 -5.00 -16.79
N PRO A 180 -25.47 -5.39 -15.56
CA PRO A 180 -25.82 -4.43 -14.50
C PRO A 180 -24.64 -3.49 -14.20
N ALA A 181 -24.93 -2.22 -13.91
CA ALA A 181 -23.88 -1.22 -13.66
C ALA A 181 -22.99 -1.62 -12.48
N ALA A 182 -21.69 -1.81 -12.72
CA ALA A 182 -20.70 -1.90 -11.68
C ALA A 182 -20.37 -0.49 -11.16
N PHE A 183 -20.09 -0.36 -9.86
CA PHE A 183 -19.71 0.92 -9.29
C PHE A 183 -18.28 1.25 -9.69
N ALA A 184 -18.09 2.31 -10.48
CA ALA A 184 -16.77 2.79 -10.86
C ALA A 184 -16.16 3.59 -9.71
N ILE A 185 -15.07 3.08 -9.15
CA ILE A 185 -14.32 3.73 -8.08
C ILE A 185 -13.84 5.11 -8.56
N PRO A 186 -14.05 6.19 -7.78
CA PRO A 186 -13.55 7.51 -8.12
C PRO A 186 -12.02 7.52 -8.21
N THR A 187 -11.48 8.23 -9.19
CA THR A 187 -10.03 8.34 -9.39
C THR A 187 -9.59 9.79 -9.58
N PHE A 188 -8.28 10.00 -9.44
CA PHE A 188 -7.60 11.21 -9.89
C PHE A 188 -6.20 10.89 -10.41
N ASP A 189 -5.67 11.76 -11.28
CA ASP A 189 -4.33 11.63 -11.86
C ASP A 189 -3.34 12.52 -11.08
N THR A 190 -2.13 12.01 -10.85
CA THR A 190 -1.00 12.72 -10.22
C THR A 190 0.03 13.22 -11.24
N GLY A 191 -0.22 13.03 -12.53
CA GLY A 191 0.73 13.21 -13.64
C GLY A 191 1.66 12.01 -13.85
N ALA A 192 1.90 11.22 -12.80
CA ALA A 192 2.68 9.99 -12.88
C ALA A 192 1.79 8.74 -12.94
N ARG A 193 0.59 8.81 -12.34
CA ARG A 193 -0.37 7.70 -12.34
C ARG A 193 -1.78 8.09 -11.90
N THR A 194 -2.72 7.20 -12.20
CA THR A 194 -4.07 7.21 -11.64
C THR A 194 -4.09 6.60 -10.23
N ILE A 195 -4.68 7.31 -9.27
CA ILE A 195 -4.92 6.87 -7.90
C ILE A 195 -6.42 6.62 -7.69
N ASN A 196 -6.76 5.50 -7.05
CA ASN A 196 -8.13 5.18 -6.68
C ASN A 196 -8.50 5.78 -5.32
N LEU A 197 -9.73 6.27 -5.17
CA LEU A 197 -10.32 6.68 -3.89
C LEU A 197 -11.22 5.57 -3.36
N LEU A 198 -10.76 4.87 -2.32
CA LEU A 198 -11.49 3.77 -1.69
C LEU A 198 -12.51 4.33 -0.70
N VAL A 199 -13.73 4.48 -1.19
CA VAL A 199 -14.91 5.00 -0.47
C VAL A 199 -15.70 3.85 0.17
N PRO A 200 -16.71 4.09 1.05
CA PRO A 200 -17.46 3.01 1.74
C PRO A 200 -18.12 1.98 0.83
N GLU A 201 -18.42 2.37 -0.40
CA GLU A 201 -18.98 1.51 -1.44
C GLU A 201 -17.98 0.46 -1.93
N THR A 202 -16.68 0.68 -1.69
CA THR A 202 -15.61 -0.28 -1.99
C THR A 202 -15.39 -1.25 -0.82
N PRO A 203 -15.10 -2.53 -1.07
CA PRO A 203 -14.80 -3.50 -0.01
C PRO A 203 -13.65 -3.02 0.88
N GLU A 204 -12.59 -2.50 0.27
CA GLU A 204 -11.43 -2.02 1.00
C GLU A 204 -11.69 -0.73 1.76
N GLY A 205 -12.49 0.19 1.22
CA GLY A 205 -12.88 1.41 1.94
C GLY A 205 -13.63 1.02 3.21
N ARG A 206 -14.63 0.14 3.10
CA ARG A 206 -15.36 -0.39 4.26
C ARG A 206 -14.45 -1.04 5.30
N ASP A 207 -13.52 -1.89 4.87
CA ASP A 207 -12.57 -2.56 5.77
C ASP A 207 -11.62 -1.59 6.48
N ASN A 208 -11.45 -0.37 5.95
CA ASN A 208 -10.44 0.58 6.39
C ASN A 208 -10.99 1.85 7.03
N MET A 209 -12.28 2.14 6.95
CA MET A 209 -12.85 3.32 7.61
C MET A 209 -13.38 2.94 8.98
N GLU A 210 -12.91 3.68 9.98
CA GLU A 210 -13.44 3.63 11.34
C GLU A 210 -14.70 4.51 11.49
N HIS A 211 -14.94 5.40 10.53
CA HIS A 211 -16.04 6.36 10.55
C HIS A 211 -16.82 6.39 9.22
N GLU A 212 -18.10 6.73 9.29
CA GLU A 212 -18.96 6.88 8.12
C GLU A 212 -18.57 8.12 7.31
N LEU A 213 -17.82 7.94 6.23
CA LEU A 213 -17.70 8.95 5.19
C LEU A 213 -18.95 8.87 4.31
N VAL A 214 -19.84 9.86 4.39
CA VAL A 214 -20.91 10.00 3.39
C VAL A 214 -20.33 10.74 2.19
N ALA A 215 -20.00 10.01 1.14
CA ALA A 215 -19.36 10.57 -0.05
C ALA A 215 -20.39 10.76 -1.18
N ASP A 216 -21.00 11.94 -1.24
CA ASP A 216 -21.71 12.37 -2.45
C ASP A 216 -20.74 12.94 -3.49
N ASP A 217 -21.25 13.30 -4.68
CA ASP A 217 -20.42 13.79 -5.78
C ASP A 217 -19.66 15.09 -5.44
N GLU A 218 -20.22 15.95 -4.60
CA GLU A 218 -19.61 17.23 -4.19
C GLU A 218 -18.47 16.98 -3.19
N VAL A 219 -18.70 16.11 -2.20
CA VAL A 219 -17.67 15.65 -1.27
C VAL A 219 -16.54 14.95 -2.01
N LEU A 220 -16.85 14.07 -2.98
CA LEU A 220 -15.84 13.41 -3.81
C LEU A 220 -15.07 14.38 -4.71
N ALA A 221 -15.71 15.43 -5.22
CA ALA A 221 -15.01 16.48 -5.96
C ALA A 221 -14.03 17.23 -5.04
N THR A 222 -14.45 17.54 -3.81
CA THR A 222 -13.61 18.20 -2.79
C THR A 222 -12.42 17.34 -2.40
N ILE A 223 -12.64 16.05 -2.09
CA ILE A 223 -11.58 15.09 -1.76
C ILE A 223 -10.56 14.99 -2.91
N ARG A 224 -11.03 14.84 -4.15
CA ARG A 224 -10.15 14.78 -5.33
C ARG A 224 -9.35 16.06 -5.49
N SER A 225 -9.97 17.21 -5.32
CA SER A 225 -9.28 18.50 -5.41
C SER A 225 -8.21 18.63 -4.33
N GLY A 226 -8.52 18.31 -3.07
CA GLY A 226 -7.57 18.38 -1.96
C GLY A 226 -6.34 17.51 -2.18
N TYR A 227 -6.52 16.25 -2.58
CA TYR A 227 -5.39 15.37 -2.87
C TYR A 227 -4.60 15.79 -4.12
N ARG A 228 -5.25 16.28 -5.18
CA ARG A 228 -4.54 16.85 -6.32
C ARG A 228 -3.66 18.02 -5.90
N SER A 229 -4.20 18.96 -5.14
CA SER A 229 -3.44 20.09 -4.60
C SER A 229 -2.25 19.63 -3.75
N ALA A 230 -2.38 18.55 -2.98
CA ALA A 230 -1.27 17.98 -2.22
C ALA A 230 -0.15 17.43 -3.14
N PHE A 231 -0.51 16.76 -4.23
CA PHE A 231 0.45 16.31 -5.24
C PHE A 231 1.08 17.49 -5.99
N ASP A 232 0.33 18.56 -6.26
CA ASP A 232 0.86 19.80 -6.85
C ASP A 232 1.88 20.46 -5.91
N VAL A 233 1.62 20.46 -4.60
CA VAL A 233 2.59 20.92 -3.59
C VAL A 233 3.86 20.07 -3.65
N LEU A 234 3.75 18.75 -3.66
CA LEU A 234 4.93 17.87 -3.77
C LEU A 234 5.69 18.13 -5.07
N ALA A 235 5.01 18.19 -6.22
CA ALA A 235 5.64 18.41 -7.51
C ALA A 235 6.37 19.76 -7.60
N ARG A 236 5.81 20.80 -6.99
CA ARG A 236 6.36 22.17 -7.06
C ARG A 236 7.42 22.46 -6.00
N PHE A 237 7.18 22.06 -4.76
CA PHE A 237 7.98 22.51 -3.61
C PHE A 237 8.83 21.42 -2.99
N ALA A 238 8.50 20.14 -3.18
CA ALA A 238 9.29 18.99 -2.71
C ALA A 238 9.42 17.91 -3.81
N PRO A 239 9.94 18.26 -5.01
CA PRO A 239 9.80 17.44 -6.21
C PRO A 239 10.40 16.03 -6.09
N VAL A 240 11.39 15.84 -5.22
CA VAL A 240 11.99 14.52 -4.94
C VAL A 240 11.01 13.56 -4.25
N TYR A 241 10.03 14.07 -3.50
CA TYR A 241 9.00 13.26 -2.83
C TYR A 241 7.88 12.80 -3.77
N ALA A 242 7.59 13.54 -4.85
CA ALA A 242 6.56 13.16 -5.80
C ALA A 242 6.77 11.74 -6.40
N PRO A 243 7.96 11.36 -6.93
CA PRO A 243 8.19 9.99 -7.39
C PRO A 243 8.25 8.98 -6.24
N PHE A 244 8.73 9.37 -5.05
CA PHE A 244 8.79 8.48 -3.88
C PHE A 244 7.40 8.06 -3.40
N VAL A 245 6.45 9.00 -3.34
CA VAL A 245 5.03 8.75 -3.05
C VAL A 245 4.40 7.94 -4.18
N ASN A 246 4.55 8.40 -5.43
CA ASN A 246 3.92 7.73 -6.57
C ASN A 246 4.41 6.30 -6.78
N ARG A 247 5.63 5.94 -6.37
CA ARG A 247 6.18 4.59 -6.56
C ARG A 247 5.31 3.50 -5.93
N LEU A 248 4.88 3.70 -4.69
CA LEU A 248 4.16 2.68 -3.91
C LEU A 248 2.66 2.98 -3.76
N LEU A 249 2.22 4.23 -3.81
CA LEU A 249 0.80 4.55 -3.69
C LEU A 249 0.00 4.06 -4.90
N ARG A 250 -1.12 3.37 -4.63
CA ARG A 250 -2.12 2.95 -5.64
C ARG A 250 -3.53 3.41 -5.27
N ASN A 251 -3.82 3.50 -3.97
CA ASN A 251 -5.13 3.79 -3.46
C ASN A 251 -5.06 4.69 -2.22
N LEU A 252 -6.00 5.63 -2.13
CA LEU A 252 -6.23 6.45 -0.95
C LEU A 252 -7.58 6.12 -0.33
N VAL A 253 -7.62 5.99 0.98
CA VAL A 253 -8.85 5.92 1.77
C VAL A 253 -9.04 7.30 2.41
N PRO A 254 -9.97 8.12 1.91
CA PRO A 254 -10.32 9.37 2.58
C PRO A 254 -10.96 9.07 3.94
N VAL A 255 -10.50 9.78 4.97
CA VAL A 255 -11.02 9.67 6.34
C VAL A 255 -11.54 11.03 6.78
N GLN A 256 -12.72 11.05 7.40
CA GLN A 256 -13.26 12.24 8.01
C GLN A 256 -12.87 12.29 9.50
N PRO A 257 -12.16 13.34 9.97
CA PRO A 257 -11.95 13.54 11.39
C PRO A 257 -13.25 13.71 12.14
N GLU A 258 -13.40 13.00 13.28
CA GLU A 258 -14.43 13.34 14.25
C GLU A 258 -14.22 14.79 14.72
N PRO A 259 -15.30 15.54 15.00
CA PRO A 259 -15.19 16.88 15.56
C PRO A 259 -14.34 16.89 16.83
N GLY A 260 -13.19 17.59 16.80
CA GLY A 260 -12.24 17.64 17.92
C GLY A 260 -11.32 16.42 18.06
N GLY A 261 -11.47 15.41 17.21
CA GLY A 261 -10.60 14.24 17.16
C GLY A 261 -9.34 14.49 16.32
N TYR A 262 -8.19 13.98 16.79
CA TYR A 262 -7.00 13.86 15.95
C TYR A 262 -7.14 12.61 15.10
N ILE A 263 -7.39 12.78 13.80
CA ILE A 263 -7.18 11.68 12.85
C ILE A 263 -5.78 11.80 12.26
N GLY A 264 -4.93 10.88 12.70
CA GLY A 264 -3.70 10.53 12.01
C GLY A 264 -4.03 9.86 10.68
N GLY A 265 -3.11 9.97 9.72
CA GLY A 265 -3.12 9.05 8.60
C GLY A 265 -2.88 7.62 9.09
N GLY A 266 -3.04 6.66 8.17
CA GLY A 266 -2.80 5.27 8.50
C GLY A 266 -2.32 4.48 7.29
N SER A 267 -1.28 3.70 7.52
CA SER A 267 -0.70 2.79 6.54
C SER A 267 -0.59 1.42 7.19
N LEU A 268 -1.33 0.45 6.66
CA LEU A 268 -1.35 -0.91 7.21
C LEU A 268 -0.33 -1.77 6.49
N ARG A 269 0.50 -2.48 7.27
CA ARG A 269 1.51 -3.44 6.78
C ARG A 269 0.94 -4.42 5.76
N ASP A 270 -0.31 -4.83 5.96
CA ASP A 270 -0.96 -5.86 5.17
C ASP A 270 -1.91 -5.28 4.11
N ASN A 271 -1.85 -3.96 3.81
CA ASN A 271 -2.54 -3.32 2.67
C ASN A 271 -1.54 -2.59 1.76
N PRO A 272 -0.85 -3.31 0.86
CA PRO A 272 0.16 -2.71 -0.02
C PRO A 272 -0.45 -1.66 -0.95
N GLY A 273 0.19 -0.50 -0.98
CA GLY A 273 -0.18 0.64 -1.81
C GLY A 273 -1.48 1.34 -1.40
N VAL A 274 -1.99 1.08 -0.20
CA VAL A 274 -3.16 1.76 0.37
C VAL A 274 -2.71 2.68 1.50
N VAL A 275 -3.13 3.93 1.43
CA VAL A 275 -2.85 4.94 2.45
C VAL A 275 -4.16 5.60 2.88
N LYS A 276 -4.40 5.70 4.18
CA LYS A 276 -5.53 6.44 4.76
C LYS A 276 -5.09 7.86 5.06
N LEU A 277 -5.86 8.84 4.62
CA LEU A 277 -5.56 10.26 4.87
C LEU A 277 -6.82 11.03 5.26
N PRO A 278 -6.70 12.00 6.18
CA PRO A 278 -7.75 12.99 6.35
C PRO A 278 -7.85 13.82 5.07
N PHE A 279 -9.07 14.14 4.60
CA PHE A 279 -9.25 14.97 3.40
C PHE A 279 -9.45 16.46 3.70
N ALA A 280 -9.76 16.82 4.93
CA ALA A 280 -10.07 18.19 5.35
C ALA A 280 -8.85 19.00 5.83
N ARG A 281 -7.65 18.71 5.32
CA ARG A 281 -6.42 19.46 5.66
C ARG A 281 -5.99 20.37 4.51
N GLU A 282 -5.27 21.42 4.86
CA GLU A 282 -4.59 22.28 3.90
C GLU A 282 -3.61 21.46 3.02
N PRO A 283 -3.41 21.84 1.74
CA PRO A 283 -2.59 21.07 0.79
C PRO A 283 -1.19 20.70 1.29
N VAL A 284 -0.54 21.59 2.05
CA VAL A 284 0.80 21.35 2.61
C VAL A 284 0.79 20.25 3.66
N GLY A 285 -0.21 20.26 4.55
CA GLY A 285 -0.38 19.20 5.55
C GLY A 285 -0.72 17.86 4.91
N LEU A 286 -1.50 17.85 3.83
CA LEU A 286 -1.76 16.62 3.05
C LEU A 286 -0.49 16.10 2.37
N ALA A 287 0.32 16.99 1.79
CA ALA A 287 1.60 16.62 1.16
C ALA A 287 2.58 16.02 2.19
N ALA A 288 2.67 16.60 3.38
CA ALA A 288 3.49 16.07 4.47
C ALA A 288 3.01 14.69 4.94
N ASN A 289 1.68 14.51 5.12
CA ASN A 289 1.13 13.21 5.45
C ASN A 289 1.33 12.18 4.32
N LEU A 290 1.30 12.57 3.04
CA LEU A 290 1.63 11.67 1.93
C LEU A 290 3.07 11.17 2.06
N GLY A 291 4.03 12.04 2.41
CA GLY A 291 5.41 11.65 2.72
C GLY A 291 5.49 10.68 3.90
N HIS A 292 4.78 10.97 4.99
CA HIS A 292 4.68 10.14 6.19
C HIS A 292 4.16 8.72 5.88
N GLU A 293 2.98 8.62 5.30
CA GLU A 293 2.29 7.34 5.10
C GLU A 293 2.95 6.48 4.01
N ASN A 294 3.60 7.12 3.02
CA ASN A 294 4.40 6.37 2.05
C ASN A 294 5.71 5.91 2.65
N ALA A 295 6.33 6.63 3.59
CA ALA A 295 7.48 6.12 4.32
C ALA A 295 7.12 4.83 5.08
N HIS A 296 5.91 4.71 5.64
CA HIS A 296 5.43 3.42 6.15
C HIS A 296 5.38 2.33 5.08
N GLN A 297 4.87 2.62 3.87
CA GLN A 297 4.82 1.64 2.77
C GLN A 297 6.22 1.17 2.34
N HIS A 298 7.19 2.09 2.21
CA HIS A 298 8.59 1.77 1.90
C HIS A 298 9.23 0.91 2.99
N TYR A 299 8.99 1.25 4.26
CA TYR A 299 9.44 0.47 5.40
C TYR A 299 8.88 -0.97 5.38
N PHE A 300 7.56 -1.12 5.17
CA PHE A 300 6.94 -2.45 5.19
C PHE A 300 7.42 -3.32 4.04
N LEU A 301 7.69 -2.71 2.87
CA LEU A 301 8.31 -3.41 1.76
C LEU A 301 9.74 -3.86 2.12
N ALA A 302 10.58 -2.97 2.63
CA ALA A 302 11.95 -3.33 3.05
C ALA A 302 11.96 -4.45 4.11
N ARG A 303 11.09 -4.35 5.11
CA ARG A 303 10.93 -5.36 6.18
C ARG A 303 10.49 -6.73 5.67
N SER A 304 9.91 -6.82 4.47
CA SER A 304 9.60 -8.13 3.88
C SER A 304 10.84 -8.89 3.40
N ALA A 305 11.99 -8.21 3.27
CA ALA A 305 13.27 -8.81 2.90
C ALA A 305 14.11 -9.29 4.10
N GLY A 306 13.82 -8.83 5.32
CA GLY A 306 14.69 -9.07 6.47
C GLY A 306 14.22 -8.39 7.75
N ARG A 307 15.00 -8.57 8.82
CA ARG A 307 14.69 -7.98 10.13
C ARG A 307 15.34 -6.62 10.29
N ILE A 308 14.66 -5.72 11.01
CA ILE A 308 15.17 -4.39 11.40
C ILE A 308 16.15 -4.50 12.58
N ASP A 309 15.86 -5.41 13.52
CA ASP A 309 16.73 -5.76 14.65
C ASP A 309 17.06 -7.27 14.68
N ASP A 310 18.16 -7.62 15.33
CA ASP A 310 18.60 -9.01 15.53
C ASP A 310 17.86 -9.75 16.66
N GLY A 311 16.99 -9.04 17.40
CA GLY A 311 16.22 -9.55 18.52
C GLY A 311 16.97 -9.67 19.84
N SER A 312 18.22 -9.19 19.91
CA SER A 312 19.02 -9.18 21.16
C SER A 312 18.54 -8.12 22.16
N ASP A 313 17.84 -7.09 21.69
CA ASP A 313 17.25 -6.03 22.50
C ASP A 313 15.74 -6.24 22.64
N THR A 314 15.32 -6.59 23.84
CA THR A 314 13.91 -6.81 24.20
C THR A 314 13.33 -5.66 25.03
N ALA A 315 14.07 -4.55 25.18
CA ALA A 315 13.58 -3.41 25.93
C ALA A 315 12.44 -2.70 25.18
N LEU A 316 11.63 -1.96 25.93
CA LEU A 316 10.65 -1.05 25.37
C LEU A 316 11.10 0.39 25.59
N TYR A 317 10.80 1.22 24.61
CA TYR A 317 11.19 2.63 24.55
C TYR A 317 9.97 3.50 24.35
N TYR A 318 9.92 4.61 25.07
CA TYR A 318 8.82 5.54 24.96
C TYR A 318 8.82 6.24 23.60
N SER A 319 7.70 6.17 22.88
CA SER A 319 7.48 6.93 21.66
C SER A 319 6.64 8.18 21.97
N PRO A 320 7.19 9.40 21.80
CA PRO A 320 6.46 10.64 22.08
C PRO A 320 5.33 10.92 21.08
N PHE A 321 5.28 10.20 19.96
CA PHE A 321 4.25 10.38 18.93
C PHE A 321 2.99 9.58 19.19
N VAL A 322 3.12 8.41 19.80
CA VAL A 322 1.98 7.55 20.16
C VAL A 322 1.73 7.49 21.67
N PHE A 323 2.54 8.19 22.46
CA PHE A 323 2.48 8.25 23.92
C PHE A 323 2.46 6.86 24.58
N ALA A 324 3.25 5.93 24.05
CA ALA A 324 3.30 4.55 24.50
C ALA A 324 4.71 3.96 24.37
N ASP A 325 4.99 2.94 25.18
CA ASP A 325 6.19 2.13 25.10
C ASP A 325 6.15 1.21 23.88
N ARG A 326 7.27 1.11 23.16
CA ARG A 326 7.38 0.46 21.85
C ARG A 326 8.68 -0.33 21.75
N ASP A 327 8.66 -1.44 21.03
CA ASP A 327 9.89 -2.16 20.69
C ASP A 327 10.78 -1.35 19.73
N LEU A 328 12.06 -1.75 19.62
CA LEU A 328 13.04 -1.07 18.77
C LEU A 328 12.59 -0.99 17.29
N THR A 329 12.02 -2.08 16.75
CA THR A 329 11.45 -2.13 15.40
C THR A 329 10.39 -1.03 15.20
N SER A 330 9.52 -0.80 16.18
CA SER A 330 8.46 0.21 16.16
C SER A 330 8.99 1.62 16.36
N ILE A 331 10.09 1.80 17.10
CA ILE A 331 10.80 3.09 17.17
C ILE A 331 11.40 3.47 15.80
N VAL A 332 12.09 2.54 15.13
CA VAL A 332 12.61 2.78 13.76
C VAL A 332 11.48 3.16 12.80
N LEU A 333 10.35 2.43 12.84
CA LEU A 333 9.16 2.74 12.04
C LEU A 333 8.64 4.16 12.29
N THR A 334 8.52 4.54 13.57
CA THR A 334 8.00 5.85 13.98
C THR A 334 8.95 6.96 13.52
N TYR A 335 10.26 6.82 13.81
CA TYR A 335 11.27 7.78 13.39
C TYR A 335 11.26 7.98 11.88
N HIS A 336 11.28 6.89 11.12
CA HIS A 336 11.30 6.90 9.66
C HIS A 336 10.12 7.69 9.05
N ALA A 337 8.91 7.50 9.57
CA ALA A 337 7.73 8.17 9.04
C ALA A 337 7.69 9.67 9.38
N PHE A 338 7.89 10.02 10.65
CA PHE A 338 7.88 11.42 11.09
C PHE A 338 9.08 12.22 10.59
N ALA A 339 10.25 11.60 10.39
CA ALA A 339 11.39 12.29 9.78
C ALA A 339 11.13 12.64 8.31
N ASN A 340 10.44 11.77 7.56
CA ASN A 340 10.01 12.08 6.20
C ASN A 340 8.92 13.16 6.16
N GLU A 341 7.98 13.19 7.12
CA GLU A 341 7.02 14.29 7.27
C GLU A 341 7.74 15.63 7.50
N ALA A 342 8.69 15.66 8.44
CA ALA A 342 9.48 16.84 8.76
C ALA A 342 10.32 17.33 7.56
N LEU A 343 10.90 16.41 6.80
CA LEU A 343 11.65 16.73 5.59
C LEU A 343 10.77 17.32 4.48
N VAL A 344 9.56 16.79 4.25
CA VAL A 344 8.62 17.38 3.28
C VAL A 344 8.31 18.82 3.67
N LEU A 345 7.91 19.05 4.92
CA LEU A 345 7.55 20.37 5.43
C LEU A 345 8.71 21.36 5.31
N ARG A 346 9.91 20.95 5.76
CA ARG A 346 11.12 21.78 5.68
C ARG A 346 11.53 22.08 4.24
N THR A 347 11.39 21.11 3.33
CA THR A 347 11.69 21.32 1.91
C THR A 347 10.72 22.33 1.30
N CYS A 348 9.42 22.24 1.63
CA CYS A 348 8.43 23.20 1.16
C CYS A 348 8.70 24.62 1.70
N GLU A 349 9.04 24.74 2.99
CA GLU A 349 9.42 26.01 3.62
C GLU A 349 10.62 26.64 2.93
N LEU A 350 11.71 25.87 2.73
CA LEU A 350 12.93 26.34 2.06
C LEU A 350 12.69 26.71 0.58
N ALA A 351 11.70 26.08 -0.06
CA ALA A 351 11.25 26.43 -1.42
C ALA A 351 10.35 27.66 -1.46
N GLY A 352 10.08 28.31 -0.32
CA GLY A 352 9.34 29.57 -0.22
C GLY A 352 7.83 29.43 -0.23
N ILE A 353 7.28 28.30 0.25
CA ILE A 353 5.83 28.21 0.49
C ILE A 353 5.44 29.17 1.63
N ASP A 354 4.40 29.97 1.41
CA ASP A 354 3.85 30.88 2.43
C ASP A 354 2.77 30.16 3.24
N ASP A 355 3.20 29.21 4.08
CA ASP A 355 2.33 28.44 4.98
C ASP A 355 3.00 28.29 6.35
N PRO A 356 2.52 29.00 7.40
CA PRO A 356 3.06 28.91 8.76
C PRO A 356 3.07 27.49 9.32
N TYR A 357 2.12 26.63 8.90
CA TYR A 357 2.08 25.23 9.33
C TYR A 357 3.38 24.51 8.98
N ALA A 358 3.97 24.80 7.82
CA ALA A 358 5.19 24.14 7.35
C ALA A 358 6.36 24.34 8.33
N GLY A 359 6.68 25.59 8.65
CA GLY A 359 7.82 25.93 9.52
C GLY A 359 7.61 25.46 10.97
N GLU A 360 6.46 25.77 11.57
CA GLU A 360 6.17 25.43 12.97
C GLU A 360 6.15 23.92 13.19
N ARG A 361 5.45 23.17 12.32
CA ARG A 361 5.35 21.71 12.41
C ARG A 361 6.69 21.03 12.17
N ALA A 362 7.47 21.50 11.19
CA ALA A 362 8.78 20.89 10.89
C ALA A 362 9.75 20.98 12.08
N ILE A 363 9.79 22.14 12.75
CA ILE A 363 10.61 22.35 13.96
C ILE A 363 10.14 21.44 15.10
N LEU A 364 8.83 21.42 15.36
CA LEU A 364 8.23 20.57 16.40
C LEU A 364 8.58 19.09 16.19
N LEU A 365 8.44 18.59 14.96
CA LEU A 365 8.76 17.20 14.62
C LEU A 365 10.24 16.89 14.85
N ARG A 366 11.16 17.75 14.35
CA ARG A 366 12.60 17.58 14.56
C ARG A 366 12.94 17.47 16.04
N ASP A 367 12.43 18.38 16.86
CA ASP A 367 12.73 18.40 18.29
C ASP A 367 12.17 17.18 19.00
N THR A 368 10.99 16.71 18.57
CA THR A 368 10.36 15.49 19.09
C THR A 368 11.12 14.21 18.67
N LEU A 369 11.79 14.23 17.50
CA LEU A 369 12.58 13.10 16.99
C LEU A 369 13.95 12.94 17.67
N ALA A 370 14.53 14.02 18.20
CA ALA A 370 15.90 14.01 18.72
C ALA A 370 16.17 12.93 19.80
N PRO A 371 15.27 12.67 20.79
CA PRO A 371 15.48 11.59 21.75
C PRO A 371 15.47 10.19 21.11
N LEU A 372 14.65 10.00 20.06
CA LEU A 372 14.61 8.73 19.33
C LEU A 372 15.87 8.54 18.48
N GLU A 373 16.41 9.62 17.91
CA GLU A 373 17.68 9.57 17.17
C GLU A 373 18.84 9.13 18.05
N ASP A 374 18.98 9.72 19.24
CA ASP A 374 20.02 9.37 20.22
C ASP A 374 19.92 7.90 20.66
N LEU A 375 18.68 7.43 20.87
CA LEU A 375 18.41 6.01 21.13
C LEU A 375 18.90 5.12 19.99
N LEU A 376 18.48 5.40 18.75
CA LEU A 376 18.79 4.59 17.58
C LEU A 376 20.30 4.58 17.28
N ALA A 377 20.98 5.72 17.44
CA ALA A 377 22.42 5.85 17.26
C ALA A 377 23.24 5.01 18.25
N LYS A 378 22.71 4.76 19.45
CA LYS A 378 23.37 3.98 20.51
C LYS A 378 23.03 2.50 20.47
N SER A 379 21.99 2.11 19.72
CA SER A 379 21.56 0.72 19.66
C SER A 379 22.59 -0.15 18.94
N LYS A 380 22.89 -1.31 19.54
CA LYS A 380 23.75 -2.35 18.94
C LYS A 380 22.95 -3.50 18.33
N ALA A 381 21.64 -3.50 18.51
CA ALA A 381 20.74 -4.57 18.07
C ALA A 381 20.16 -4.34 16.66
N LEU A 382 20.35 -3.14 16.09
CA LEU A 382 19.94 -2.85 14.73
C LEU A 382 20.77 -3.65 13.73
N THR A 383 20.09 -4.26 12.76
CA THR A 383 20.75 -4.91 11.62
C THR A 383 21.26 -3.86 10.62
N PRO A 384 22.06 -4.23 9.61
CA PRO A 384 22.40 -3.32 8.51
C PRO A 384 21.18 -2.71 7.82
N MET A 385 20.09 -3.46 7.69
CA MET A 385 18.81 -2.95 7.18
C MET A 385 18.20 -1.92 8.14
N GLY A 386 18.22 -2.19 9.45
CA GLY A 386 17.71 -1.25 10.45
C GLY A 386 18.42 0.10 10.37
N HIS A 387 19.75 0.10 10.35
CA HIS A 387 20.56 1.31 10.15
C HIS A 387 20.24 2.01 8.83
N ALA A 388 20.14 1.26 7.72
CA ALA A 388 19.87 1.82 6.39
C ALA A 388 18.50 2.50 6.27
N ILE A 389 17.53 2.16 7.14
CA ILE A 389 16.19 2.76 7.11
C ILE A 389 16.14 4.12 7.83
N TRP A 390 16.85 4.31 8.94
CA TRP A 390 16.72 5.54 9.74
C TRP A 390 17.89 6.52 9.55
N GLU A 391 19.13 6.04 9.37
CA GLU A 391 20.30 6.92 9.33
C GLU A 391 20.32 7.88 8.14
N PRO A 392 19.94 7.47 6.90
CA PRO A 392 19.95 8.40 5.78
C PRO A 392 18.96 9.54 5.97
N VAL A 393 17.71 9.23 6.37
CA VAL A 393 16.70 10.26 6.64
C VAL A 393 17.10 11.17 7.81
N ALA A 394 17.73 10.63 8.86
CA ALA A 394 18.29 11.42 9.97
C ALA A 394 19.37 12.40 9.47
N THR A 395 20.30 11.91 8.65
CA THR A 395 21.38 12.72 8.06
C THR A 395 20.80 13.87 7.22
N ARG A 396 19.79 13.59 6.40
CA ARG A 396 19.12 14.61 5.59
C ARG A 396 18.38 15.62 6.46
N LEU A 397 17.70 15.15 7.51
CA LEU A 397 17.01 16.03 8.45
C LEU A 397 18.00 16.99 9.11
N ALA A 398 19.11 16.47 9.65
CA ALA A 398 20.16 17.29 10.26
C ALA A 398 20.77 18.32 9.29
N GLN A 399 20.89 17.99 7.99
CA GLN A 399 21.39 18.92 6.97
C GLN A 399 20.39 20.04 6.67
N SER A 400 19.09 19.75 6.58
CA SER A 400 18.05 20.71 6.22
C SER A 400 17.75 21.77 7.29
N PHE A 401 18.22 21.56 8.52
CA PHE A 401 18.03 22.46 9.67
C PHE A 401 19.31 23.17 10.13
N ARG A 402 20.41 23.05 9.37
CA ARG A 402 21.59 23.93 9.49
C ARG A 402 21.38 25.19 8.66
#